data_AF-A0A2V9TQC7-F1
#
_entry.id   AF-A0A2V9TQC7-F1
#
_cell.length_a   1.000
_cell.length_b   1.000
_cell.length_c   1.000
_cell.angle_alpha   90.00
_cell.angle_beta   90.00
_cell.angle_gamma   90.00
#
_symmetry.space_group_name_H-M   'P 1'
#
loop_
_entity.id
_entity.type
_entity.pdbx_description
1 polymer ?
#
loop_
_entity_poly.entity_id
_entity_poly.type
_entity_poly.pdbx_seq_one_letter_code
_entity_poly.pdbx_strand_id
1 'polypeptide(L)'
;MAGSEVHLVSRRLPAKGPTSAHDRRLAQAQSELSRHLLQAQEEERKRISRELHDETGQGLMVLRLYLGMLAGDSHSPQLKLKVEEAMTMLDRTIGDLRRIIARLSPRTLEELGLLAAIRKEVRELAKHTGMKAQIDLPEALGEEDHEIEIEVYR
;
A
#
# COMPACT_ATOMS: atom_id res chain seq x y z
N MET A 1 61.90 29.14 20.52
CA MET A 1 60.50 29.62 20.42
C MET A 1 60.04 29.25 19.02
N ALA A 2 59.78 27.97 18.73
CA ALA A 2 58.54 27.22 19.02
C ALA A 2 57.36 27.76 18.21
N GLY A 3 56.92 26.97 17.23
CA GLY A 3 55.75 27.25 16.40
C GLY A 3 55.62 26.27 15.24
N SER A 4 55.70 24.96 15.52
CA SER A 4 55.50 23.89 14.54
C SER A 4 54.00 23.79 14.22
N GLU A 5 53.59 24.16 13.01
CA GLU A 5 52.25 23.90 12.51
C GLU A 5 52.10 22.39 12.21
N VAL A 6 51.32 21.72 13.04
CA VAL A 6 50.95 20.31 12.85
C VAL A 6 49.87 20.24 11.77
N HIS A 7 50.28 19.75 10.59
CA HIS A 7 49.41 19.39 9.48
C HIS A 7 48.53 18.19 9.88
N LEU A 8 47.28 18.44 10.26
CA LEU A 8 46.29 17.38 10.52
C LEU A 8 45.67 16.92 9.19
N VAL A 9 46.39 16.04 8.48
CA VAL A 9 45.82 15.30 7.36
C VAL A 9 44.83 14.29 7.91
N SER A 10 43.53 14.60 7.83
CA SER A 10 42.45 13.65 8.11
C SER A 10 42.53 12.51 7.10
N ARG A 11 43.20 11.42 7.51
CA ARG A 11 43.30 10.18 6.75
C ARG A 11 41.93 9.50 6.80
N ARG A 12 41.08 9.73 5.78
CA ARG A 12 39.94 8.85 5.52
C ARG A 12 40.49 7.44 5.28
N LEU A 13 40.24 6.54 6.23
CA LEU A 13 40.41 5.11 6.03
C LEU A 13 39.59 4.70 4.80
N PRO A 14 40.17 4.02 3.79
CA PRO A 14 39.36 3.44 2.74
C PRO A 14 38.50 2.35 3.37
N ALA A 15 37.19 2.44 3.21
CA ALA A 15 36.29 1.33 3.49
C ALA A 15 36.79 0.13 2.69
N LYS A 16 37.31 -0.90 3.38
CA LYS A 16 37.76 -2.13 2.73
C LYS A 16 36.53 -2.82 2.14
N GLY A 17 36.32 -2.64 0.83
CA GLY A 17 35.42 -3.49 0.06
C GLY A 17 35.85 -4.96 0.09
N PRO A 18 34.96 -5.90 -0.27
CA PRO A 18 35.21 -7.33 -0.17
C PRO A 18 36.49 -7.73 -0.92
N THR A 19 37.44 -8.32 -0.19
CA THR A 19 38.84 -8.47 -0.63
C THR A 19 39.10 -9.82 -1.33
N SER A 20 38.23 -10.82 -1.18
CA SER A 20 38.35 -12.12 -1.85
C SER A 20 37.20 -12.41 -2.84
N ALA A 21 37.45 -13.25 -3.85
CA ALA A 21 36.40 -13.74 -4.76
C ALA A 21 35.30 -14.53 -4.01
N HIS A 22 35.66 -15.14 -2.88
CA HIS A 22 34.74 -15.84 -2.00
C HIS A 22 33.79 -14.86 -1.28
N ASP A 23 34.31 -13.74 -0.76
CA ASP A 23 33.48 -12.70 -0.12
C ASP A 23 32.50 -12.07 -1.11
N ARG A 24 32.90 -11.88 -2.37
CA ARG A 24 32.02 -11.39 -3.43
C ARG A 24 30.89 -12.36 -3.76
N ARG A 25 31.17 -13.66 -3.84
CA ARG A 25 30.14 -14.70 -4.07
C ARG A 25 29.17 -14.80 -2.89
N LEU A 26 29.66 -14.72 -1.66
CA LEU A 26 28.81 -14.69 -0.46
C LEU A 26 27.92 -13.45 -0.42
N ALA A 27 28.46 -12.27 -0.72
CA ALA A 27 27.67 -11.04 -0.79
C ALA A 27 26.62 -11.09 -1.91
N GLN A 28 26.95 -11.65 -3.08
CA GLN A 28 25.98 -11.86 -4.16
C GLN A 28 24.87 -12.82 -3.75
N ALA A 29 25.21 -13.98 -3.18
CA ALA A 29 24.23 -14.96 -2.72
C ALA A 29 23.31 -14.40 -1.62
N GLN A 30 23.86 -13.59 -0.70
CA GLN A 30 23.05 -12.88 0.30
C GLN A 30 22.10 -11.87 -0.34
N SER A 31 22.58 -11.08 -1.29
CA SER A 31 21.75 -10.11 -2.03
C SER A 31 20.63 -10.79 -2.81
N GLU A 32 20.92 -11.91 -3.48
CA GLU A 32 19.95 -12.70 -4.24
C GLU A 32 18.88 -13.29 -3.32
N LEU A 33 19.29 -13.83 -2.16
CA LEU A 33 18.36 -14.36 -1.16
C LEU A 33 17.46 -13.25 -0.60
N SER A 34 18.02 -12.09 -0.25
CA SER A 34 17.23 -10.94 0.21
C SER A 34 16.21 -10.50 -0.84
N ARG A 35 16.61 -10.48 -2.12
CA ARG A 35 15.69 -10.14 -3.21
C ARG A 35 14.56 -11.16 -3.35
N HIS A 36 14.86 -12.46 -3.30
CA HIS A 36 13.82 -13.50 -3.34
C HIS A 36 12.87 -13.43 -2.14
N LEU A 37 13.37 -13.13 -0.94
CA LEU A 37 12.52 -12.96 0.24
C LEU A 37 11.59 -11.76 0.12
N LEU A 38 12.08 -10.63 -0.39
CA LEU A 38 11.26 -9.45 -0.68
C LEU A 38 10.19 -9.75 -1.73
N GLN A 39 10.56 -10.43 -2.81
CA GLN A 39 9.61 -10.83 -3.86
C GLN A 39 8.51 -11.76 -3.30
N ALA A 40 8.90 -12.80 -2.54
CA ALA A 40 7.94 -13.70 -1.92
C ALA A 40 7.01 -12.97 -0.93
N GLN A 41 7.53 -12.00 -0.18
CA GLN A 41 6.71 -11.18 0.73
C GLN A 41 5.70 -10.33 -0.04
N GLU A 42 6.09 -9.71 -1.15
CA GLU A 42 5.19 -8.90 -1.98
C GLU A 42 4.13 -9.78 -2.68
N GLU A 43 4.49 -10.96 -3.18
CA GLU A 43 3.53 -11.94 -3.71
C GLU A 43 2.50 -12.37 -2.66
N GLU A 44 2.95 -12.62 -1.43
CA GLU A 44 2.09 -13.01 -0.32
C GLU A 44 1.14 -11.87 0.08
N ARG A 45 1.62 -10.64 0.13
CA ARG A 45 0.76 -9.46 0.36
C ARG A 45 -0.31 -9.32 -0.72
N LYS A 46 0.04 -9.54 -1.99
CA LYS A 46 -0.92 -9.55 -3.11
C LYS A 46 -1.94 -10.68 -2.99
N ARG A 47 -1.51 -11.87 -2.56
CA ARG A 47 -2.40 -13.01 -2.30
C ARG A 47 -3.42 -12.67 -1.21
N ILE A 48 -2.96 -12.19 -0.06
CA ILE A 48 -3.83 -11.82 1.07
C ILE A 48 -4.80 -10.69 0.67
N SER A 49 -4.32 -9.67 -0.03
CA SER A 49 -5.17 -8.58 -0.54
C SER A 49 -6.32 -9.08 -1.43
N ARG A 50 -6.03 -10.03 -2.33
CA ARG A 50 -7.04 -10.67 -3.19
C ARG A 50 -8.05 -11.49 -2.41
N GLU A 51 -7.60 -12.35 -1.50
CA GLU A 51 -8.49 -13.17 -0.66
C GLU A 51 -9.42 -12.31 0.20
N LEU A 52 -8.90 -11.25 0.82
CA LEU A 52 -9.71 -10.31 1.59
C LEU A 52 -10.74 -9.58 0.72
N HIS A 53 -10.37 -9.17 -0.49
CA HIS A 53 -11.30 -8.51 -1.41
C HIS A 53 -12.40 -9.46 -1.89
N ASP A 54 -12.02 -10.64 -2.35
CA ASP A 54 -12.91 -11.55 -3.06
C ASP A 54 -13.79 -12.36 -2.10
N GLU A 55 -13.27 -12.87 -0.99
CA GLU A 55 -14.08 -13.65 -0.05
C GLU A 55 -14.76 -12.75 0.99
N THR A 56 -13.97 -11.94 1.70
CA THR A 56 -14.49 -11.14 2.82
C THR A 56 -15.28 -9.93 2.30
N GLY A 57 -14.74 -9.21 1.32
CA GLY A 57 -15.39 -8.02 0.75
C GLY A 57 -16.73 -8.34 0.08
N GLN A 58 -16.81 -9.43 -0.69
CA GLN A 58 -18.06 -9.85 -1.33
C GLN A 58 -19.09 -10.33 -0.28
N GLY A 59 -18.67 -11.10 0.72
CA GLY A 59 -19.55 -11.55 1.80
C GLY A 59 -20.21 -10.40 2.56
N LEU A 60 -19.45 -9.34 2.86
CA LEU A 60 -19.98 -8.14 3.52
C LEU A 60 -20.98 -7.37 2.62
N MET A 61 -20.75 -7.35 1.30
CA MET A 61 -21.68 -6.71 0.37
C MET A 61 -23.01 -7.46 0.28
N VAL A 62 -22.96 -8.80 0.28
CA VAL A 62 -24.16 -9.65 0.34
C VAL A 62 -24.91 -9.43 1.66
N LEU A 63 -24.21 -9.36 2.79
CA LEU A 63 -24.83 -9.07 4.07
C LEU A 63 -25.52 -7.70 4.08
N ARG A 64 -24.89 -6.68 3.48
CA ARG A 64 -25.47 -5.34 3.35
C ARG A 64 -26.77 -5.38 2.56
N LEU A 65 -26.81 -6.16 1.47
CA LEU A 65 -28.02 -6.33 0.66
C LEU A 65 -29.15 -6.97 1.48
N TYR A 66 -28.87 -8.04 2.22
CA TYR A 66 -29.88 -8.70 3.05
C TYR A 66 -30.41 -7.80 4.16
N LEU A 67 -29.55 -7.02 4.82
CA LEU A 67 -29.99 -6.02 5.80
C LEU A 67 -30.88 -4.96 5.17
N GLY A 68 -30.54 -4.48 3.96
CA GLY A 68 -31.39 -3.55 3.21
C GLY A 68 -32.78 -4.12 2.89
N MET A 69 -32.86 -5.39 2.51
CA MET A 69 -34.14 -6.08 2.28
C MET A 69 -34.96 -6.18 3.57
N LEU A 70 -34.33 -6.58 4.69
CA LEU A 70 -35.00 -6.67 6.00
C LEU A 70 -35.53 -5.30 6.49
N ALA A 71 -34.81 -4.21 6.22
CA ALA A 71 -35.29 -2.87 6.52
C ALA A 71 -36.54 -2.49 5.70
N GLY A 72 -36.57 -2.91 4.42
CA GLY A 72 -37.68 -2.66 3.49
C GLY A 72 -38.96 -3.41 3.85
N ASP A 73 -38.84 -4.69 4.25
CA ASP A 73 -39.99 -5.55 4.54
C ASP A 73 -40.56 -5.38 5.97
N SER A 74 -39.79 -4.78 6.88
CA SER A 74 -40.20 -4.59 8.27
C SER A 74 -41.26 -3.49 8.41
N HIS A 75 -42.29 -3.75 9.21
CA HIS A 75 -43.29 -2.77 9.62
C HIS A 75 -43.05 -2.24 11.05
N SER A 76 -42.06 -2.79 11.76
CA SER A 76 -41.71 -2.37 13.13
C SER A 76 -40.67 -1.25 13.10
N PRO A 77 -40.97 -0.06 13.66
CA PRO A 77 -40.00 1.03 13.77
C PRO A 77 -38.74 0.66 14.56
N GLN A 78 -38.90 -0.15 15.62
CA GLN A 78 -37.77 -0.60 16.45
C GLN A 78 -36.84 -1.54 15.69
N LEU A 79 -37.39 -2.41 14.84
CA LEU A 79 -36.58 -3.28 14.00
C LEU A 79 -35.86 -2.49 12.91
N LYS A 80 -36.52 -1.49 12.30
CA LYS A 80 -35.86 -0.60 11.31
C LYS A 80 -34.65 0.11 11.91
N LEU A 81 -34.80 0.71 13.10
CA LEU A 81 -33.69 1.36 13.81
C LEU A 81 -32.51 0.40 14.03
N LYS A 82 -32.77 -0.83 14.51
CA LYS A 82 -31.71 -1.83 14.72
C LYS A 82 -31.01 -2.23 13.41
N VAL A 83 -31.76 -2.33 12.31
CA VAL A 83 -31.18 -2.66 11.00
C VAL A 83 -30.35 -1.48 10.48
N GLU A 84 -30.79 -0.24 10.65
CA GLU A 84 -30.01 0.95 10.30
C GLU A 84 -28.69 1.05 11.10
N GLU A 85 -28.73 0.75 12.40
CA GLU A 85 -27.53 0.66 13.24
C GLU A 85 -26.57 -0.42 12.74
N ALA A 86 -27.10 -1.61 12.41
CA ALA A 86 -26.32 -2.71 11.85
C ALA A 86 -25.71 -2.36 10.49
N MET A 87 -26.47 -1.71 9.60
CA MET A 87 -25.96 -1.22 8.31
C MET A 87 -24.86 -0.17 8.51
N THR A 88 -25.03 0.76 9.45
CA THR A 88 -24.00 1.77 9.77
C THR A 88 -22.71 1.12 10.27
N MET A 89 -22.81 0.11 11.13
CA MET A 89 -21.64 -0.64 11.60
C MET A 89 -20.98 -1.41 10.45
N LEU A 90 -21.78 -2.08 9.61
CA LEU A 90 -21.30 -2.83 8.46
C LEU A 90 -20.55 -1.94 7.46
N ASP A 91 -21.05 -0.73 7.23
CA ASP A 91 -20.42 0.24 6.32
C ASP A 91 -19.06 0.71 6.82
N ARG A 92 -18.94 0.92 8.13
CA ARG A 92 -17.64 1.21 8.77
C ARG A 92 -16.69 0.04 8.58
N THR A 93 -17.13 -1.19 8.86
CA THR A 93 -16.32 -2.41 8.70
C THR A 93 -15.86 -2.61 7.26
N ILE A 94 -16.72 -2.39 6.27
CA ILE A 94 -16.37 -2.44 4.84
C ILE A 94 -15.31 -1.37 4.52
N GLY A 95 -15.48 -0.16 5.03
CA GLY A 95 -14.51 0.92 4.88
C GLY A 95 -13.14 0.56 5.48
N ASP A 96 -13.13 -0.03 6.67
CA ASP A 96 -11.91 -0.45 7.38
C ASP A 96 -11.18 -1.55 6.61
N LEU A 97 -11.93 -2.57 6.14
CA LEU A 97 -11.39 -3.65 5.32
C LEU A 97 -10.77 -3.12 4.03
N ARG A 98 -11.45 -2.18 3.33
CA ARG A 98 -10.90 -1.55 2.11
C ARG A 98 -9.59 -0.83 2.38
N ARG A 99 -9.44 -0.17 3.54
CA ARG A 99 -8.17 0.47 3.94
C ARG A 99 -7.07 -0.55 4.21
N ILE A 100 -7.38 -1.70 4.81
CA ILE A 100 -6.42 -2.79 5.01
C ILE A 100 -5.97 -3.36 3.67
N ILE A 101 -6.91 -3.67 2.77
CA ILE A 101 -6.63 -4.17 1.41
C ILE A 101 -5.71 -3.20 0.66
N ALA A 102 -6.02 -1.90 0.68
CA ALA A 102 -5.21 -0.87 0.02
C ALA A 102 -3.78 -0.77 0.57
N ARG A 103 -3.58 -0.99 1.88
CA ARG A 103 -2.24 -1.03 2.50
C ARG A 103 -1.48 -2.30 2.17
N LEU A 104 -2.18 -3.43 2.02
CA LEU A 104 -1.55 -4.71 1.68
C LEU A 104 -1.04 -4.70 0.24
N SER A 105 -1.88 -4.28 -0.69
CA SER A 105 -1.52 -4.14 -2.10
C SER A 105 -2.42 -3.07 -2.73
N PRO A 106 -1.84 -1.97 -3.25
CA PRO A 106 -2.59 -0.99 -3.99
C PRO A 106 -2.96 -1.57 -5.37
N ARG A 107 -4.00 -2.40 -5.44
CA ARG A 107 -4.41 -3.08 -6.68
C ARG A 107 -4.60 -2.13 -7.87
N THR A 108 -5.04 -0.91 -7.61
CA THR A 108 -5.17 0.13 -8.65
C THR A 108 -3.82 0.53 -9.24
N LEU A 109 -2.76 0.57 -8.44
CA LEU A 109 -1.39 0.74 -8.92
C LEU A 109 -0.94 -0.48 -9.73
N GLU A 110 -1.26 -1.68 -9.25
CA GLU A 110 -0.84 -2.91 -9.90
C GLU A 110 -1.51 -3.16 -11.26
N GLU A 111 -2.80 -2.87 -11.37
CA GLU A 111 -3.62 -3.16 -12.55
C GLU A 111 -3.66 -1.97 -13.53
N LEU A 112 -3.50 -0.73 -13.06
CA LEU A 112 -3.71 0.48 -13.85
C LEU A 112 -2.52 1.45 -13.84
N GLY A 113 -1.45 1.14 -13.10
CA GLY A 113 -0.25 1.97 -12.98
C GLY A 113 -0.37 3.16 -12.03
N LEU A 114 0.77 3.76 -11.71
CA LEU A 114 0.91 4.84 -10.72
C LEU A 114 -0.02 6.02 -10.96
N LEU A 115 -0.12 6.44 -12.21
CA LEU A 115 -0.89 7.61 -12.59
C LEU A 115 -2.39 7.41 -12.36
N ALA A 116 -2.90 6.19 -12.60
CA ALA A 116 -4.30 5.85 -12.33
C ALA A 116 -4.60 5.74 -10.83
N ALA A 117 -3.64 5.21 -10.06
CA ALA A 117 -3.75 5.09 -8.61
C ALA A 117 -3.83 6.46 -7.93
N ILE A 118 -2.92 7.39 -8.25
CA ILE A 118 -2.92 8.76 -7.74
C ILE A 118 -4.23 9.48 -8.07
N ARG A 119 -4.71 9.36 -9.31
CA ARG A 119 -5.99 9.95 -9.73
C ARG A 119 -7.18 9.40 -8.95
N LYS A 120 -7.17 8.12 -8.58
CA LYS A 120 -8.23 7.50 -7.77
C LYS A 120 -8.24 8.07 -6.35
N GLU A 121 -7.08 8.15 -5.69
CA GLU A 121 -6.97 8.68 -4.33
C GLU A 121 -7.46 10.13 -4.23
N VAL A 122 -7.08 10.99 -5.18
CA VAL A 122 -7.53 12.38 -5.19
C VAL A 122 -9.04 12.50 -5.40
N ARG A 123 -9.64 11.64 -6.24
CA ARG A 123 -11.11 11.60 -6.39
C ARG A 123 -11.81 11.16 -5.10
N GLU A 124 -11.27 10.17 -4.41
CA GLU A 124 -11.83 9.70 -3.14
C GLU A 124 -11.66 10.75 -2.04
N LEU A 125 -10.53 11.44 -1.98
CA LEU A 125 -10.31 12.57 -1.08
C LEU A 125 -11.32 13.70 -1.34
N ALA A 126 -11.51 14.08 -2.61
CA ALA A 126 -12.49 15.09 -3.02
C ALA A 126 -13.92 14.71 -2.61
N LYS A 127 -14.31 13.43 -2.79
CA LYS A 127 -15.62 12.93 -2.35
C LYS A 127 -15.80 13.01 -0.84
N HIS A 128 -14.79 12.60 -0.08
CA HIS A 128 -14.88 12.56 1.38
C HIS A 128 -14.83 13.95 2.03
N THR A 129 -14.09 14.89 1.45
CA THR A 129 -13.91 16.24 2.00
C THR A 129 -14.88 17.27 1.41
N GLY A 130 -15.51 16.96 0.28
CA GLY A 130 -16.30 17.93 -0.50
C GLY A 130 -15.45 18.98 -1.23
N MET A 131 -14.11 18.85 -1.20
CA MET A 131 -13.22 19.80 -1.85
C MET A 131 -13.08 19.53 -3.34
N LYS A 132 -12.93 20.58 -4.14
CA LYS A 132 -12.47 20.44 -5.53
C LYS A 132 -10.96 20.16 -5.51
N ALA A 133 -10.54 19.07 -6.15
CA ALA A 133 -9.14 18.72 -6.28
C ALA A 133 -8.76 18.65 -7.77
N GLN A 134 -7.59 19.19 -8.09
CA GLN A 134 -6.97 19.15 -9.41
C GLN A 134 -5.55 18.63 -9.23
N ILE A 135 -5.10 17.78 -10.15
CA ILE A 135 -3.76 17.19 -10.14
C ILE A 135 -3.09 17.55 -11.45
N ASP A 136 -1.84 17.97 -11.36
CA ASP A 136 -0.96 18.16 -12.50
C ASP A 136 0.19 17.16 -12.35
N LEU A 137 0.29 16.22 -13.30
CA LEU A 137 1.25 15.10 -13.26
C LEU A 137 2.05 15.09 -14.56
N PRO A 138 3.39 15.04 -14.50
CA PRO A 138 4.24 14.80 -15.66
C PRO A 138 3.80 13.56 -16.46
N GLU A 139 3.82 13.64 -17.80
CA GLU A 139 3.48 12.50 -18.68
C GLU A 139 4.43 11.31 -18.52
N ALA A 140 5.68 11.54 -18.10
CA ALA A 140 6.68 10.49 -17.87
C ALA A 140 6.51 9.71 -16.54
N LEU A 141 5.54 10.08 -15.69
CA LEU A 141 5.25 9.34 -14.46
C LEU A 141 4.61 7.99 -14.80
N GLY A 142 5.29 6.90 -14.42
CA GLY A 142 4.86 5.52 -14.70
C GLY A 142 5.58 4.85 -15.87
N GLU A 143 6.73 5.41 -16.31
CA GLU A 143 7.66 4.73 -17.21
C GLU A 143 8.74 3.92 -16.46
N GLU A 144 8.72 3.95 -15.13
CA GLU A 144 9.68 3.27 -14.25
C GLU A 144 9.36 1.78 -14.08
N ASP A 145 10.27 1.01 -13.47
CA ASP A 145 10.00 -0.37 -13.09
C ASP A 145 8.82 -0.43 -12.10
N HIS A 146 7.96 -1.45 -12.22
CA HIS A 146 6.75 -1.63 -11.41
C HIS A 146 7.09 -1.67 -9.91
N GLU A 147 8.27 -2.19 -9.57
CA GLU A 147 8.79 -2.23 -8.21
C GLU A 147 8.99 -0.81 -7.62
N ILE A 148 9.47 0.14 -8.44
CA ILE A 148 9.67 1.56 -8.05
C ILE A 148 8.32 2.25 -7.90
N GLU A 149 7.35 1.97 -8.78
CA GLU A 149 6.01 2.54 -8.68
C GLU A 149 5.33 2.16 -7.35
N ILE A 150 5.44 0.89 -6.95
CA ILE A 150 4.90 0.38 -5.67
C ILE A 150 5.57 1.05 -4.48
N GLU A 151 6.89 1.25 -4.54
CA GLU A 151 7.63 1.89 -3.46
C GLU A 151 7.29 3.38 -3.33
N VAL A 152 7.17 4.11 -4.44
CA VAL A 152 6.81 5.54 -4.46
C VAL A 152 5.37 5.79 -4.02
N TYR A 153 4.45 4.87 -4.30
CA TYR A 153 3.04 5.03 -3.94
C TYR A 153 2.77 4.86 -2.43
N ARG A 154 3.64 4.15 -1.72
CA ARG A 154 3.44 3.73 -0.34
C ARG A 154 3.89 4.80 0.66
#